data_AF-A0A5E4BF62-F1
#
_entry.id   AF-A0A5E4BF62-F1
#
_cell.length_a   1.000
_cell.length_b   1.000
_cell.length_c   1.000
_cell.angle_alpha   90.00
_cell.angle_beta   90.00
_cell.angle_gamma   90.00
#
_symmetry.space_group_name_H-M   'P 1'
#
loop_
_entity.id
_entity.type
_entity.pdbx_description
1 polymer ?
#
loop_
_entity_poly.entity_id
_entity_poly.type
_entity_poly.pdbx_seq_one_letter_code
_entity_poly.pdbx_strand_id
1 'polypeptide(L)'
;MLREMGDTLKQKLADIKAENGMGRGLHTLEGRMCCQHKSDSSWQFGFNGRMWLHFDSDNRRWREMHSGSNWMKEMWENDKEVTEFLHRSSIGDCRTWLQKFLVQWKPELEPTGPSSAIIDRVFQESAASTLVPLALLWILTCFIHLGLQIFLTG
;
A
#
# COMPACT_ATOMS: atom_id res chain seq x y z
N MET A 1 -3.84 17.36 -13.66
CA MET A 1 -3.22 16.30 -12.83
C MET A 1 -4.20 15.56 -11.92
N LEU A 2 -4.51 16.01 -10.69
CA LEU A 2 -5.23 15.14 -9.72
C LEU A 2 -6.65 14.73 -10.14
N ARG A 3 -7.42 15.64 -10.76
CA ARG A 3 -8.76 15.33 -11.29
C ARG A 3 -8.70 14.29 -12.40
N GLU A 4 -7.83 14.53 -13.38
CA GLU A 4 -7.56 13.62 -14.51
C GLU A 4 -7.15 12.23 -14.00
N MET A 5 -6.24 12.17 -13.01
CA MET A 5 -5.85 10.90 -12.38
C MET A 5 -7.03 10.19 -11.70
N GLY A 6 -7.86 10.94 -10.97
CA GLY A 6 -9.06 10.39 -10.37
C GLY A 6 -10.01 9.78 -11.40
N ASP A 7 -10.14 10.40 -12.57
CA ASP A 7 -10.99 9.90 -13.64
C ASP A 7 -10.37 8.69 -14.36
N THR A 8 -9.05 8.70 -14.62
CA THR A 8 -8.29 7.53 -15.11
C THR A 8 -8.43 6.32 -14.18
N LEU A 9 -8.28 6.51 -12.86
CA LEU A 9 -8.42 5.43 -11.89
C LEU A 9 -9.86 4.89 -11.80
N LYS A 10 -10.87 5.75 -11.93
CA LYS A 10 -12.27 5.29 -12.01
C LYS A 10 -12.50 4.41 -13.23
N GLN A 11 -11.97 4.82 -14.39
CA GLN A 11 -12.05 4.02 -15.61
C GLN A 11 -11.36 2.67 -15.42
N LYS A 12 -10.13 2.65 -14.88
CA LYS A 12 -9.42 1.39 -14.60
C LYS A 12 -10.13 0.49 -13.61
N LEU A 13 -10.75 1.04 -12.58
CA LEU A 13 -11.57 0.24 -11.67
C LEU A 13 -12.77 -0.39 -12.39
N ALA A 14 -13.37 0.29 -13.38
CA ALA A 14 -14.44 -0.28 -14.18
C ALA A 14 -13.92 -1.41 -15.11
N ASP A 15 -12.79 -1.19 -15.79
CA ASP A 15 -12.15 -2.18 -16.66
C ASP A 15 -11.78 -3.46 -15.88
N ILE A 16 -11.16 -3.31 -14.70
CA ILE A 16 -10.80 -4.42 -13.80
C ILE A 16 -12.03 -5.24 -13.40
N LYS A 17 -13.15 -4.59 -13.08
CA LYS A 17 -14.40 -5.27 -12.72
C LYS A 17 -14.96 -6.06 -13.89
N ALA A 18 -14.91 -5.50 -15.09
CA ALA A 18 -15.41 -6.14 -16.31
C ALA A 18 -14.57 -7.36 -16.69
N GLU A 19 -13.24 -7.25 -16.71
CA GLU A 19 -12.34 -8.34 -17.14
C GLU A 19 -12.30 -9.50 -16.15
N ASN A 20 -12.38 -9.25 -14.84
CA ASN A 20 -12.28 -10.30 -13.82
C ASN A 20 -13.63 -10.91 -13.43
N GLY A 21 -14.73 -10.53 -14.09
CA GLY A 21 -16.08 -10.98 -13.71
C GLY A 21 -16.43 -10.62 -12.27
N MET A 22 -15.85 -9.54 -11.75
CA MET A 22 -16.00 -9.13 -10.36
C MET A 22 -17.44 -8.65 -10.17
N GLY A 23 -18.20 -9.32 -9.29
CA GLY A 23 -19.62 -9.04 -9.07
C GLY A 23 -19.90 -7.64 -8.49
N ARG A 24 -21.15 -7.39 -8.07
CA ARG A 24 -21.58 -6.12 -7.41
C ARG A 24 -20.93 -5.84 -6.04
N GLY A 25 -19.78 -6.46 -5.74
CA GLY A 25 -19.01 -6.18 -4.54
C GLY A 25 -18.41 -4.78 -4.57
N LEU A 26 -18.18 -4.22 -3.37
CA LEU A 26 -17.43 -2.99 -3.25
C LEU A 26 -15.96 -3.30 -3.51
N HIS A 27 -15.42 -2.76 -4.60
CA HIS A 27 -14.00 -2.85 -4.93
C HIS A 27 -13.40 -1.46 -4.97
N THR A 28 -12.24 -1.32 -4.34
CA THR A 28 -11.49 -0.07 -4.28
C THR A 28 -10.21 -0.21 -5.08
N LEU A 29 -9.89 0.83 -5.84
CA LEU A 29 -8.59 1.01 -6.47
C LEU A 29 -7.96 2.25 -5.85
N GLU A 30 -6.73 2.12 -5.39
CA GLU A 30 -5.98 3.13 -4.68
C GLU A 30 -4.70 3.45 -5.45
N GLY A 31 -4.38 4.73 -5.62
CA GLY A 31 -3.12 5.19 -6.20
C GLY A 31 -2.36 6.05 -5.20
N ARG A 32 -1.10 5.73 -4.94
CA ARG A 32 -0.19 6.53 -4.13
C ARG A 32 0.95 7.03 -5.00
N MET A 33 1.04 8.34 -5.17
CA MET A 33 2.16 8.99 -5.84
C MET A 33 3.22 9.35 -4.81
N CYS A 34 4.48 9.10 -5.14
CA CYS A 34 5.61 9.67 -4.43
C CYS A 34 6.45 10.47 -5.42
N CYS A 35 6.68 11.75 -5.14
CA CYS A 35 7.70 12.53 -5.82
C CYS A 35 8.55 13.24 -4.76
N GLN A 36 9.86 13.18 -4.93
CA GLN A 36 10.82 13.75 -3.99
C GLN A 36 11.74 14.73 -4.72
N HIS A 37 12.25 15.72 -3.97
CA HIS A 37 13.17 16.69 -4.53
C HIS A 37 14.55 16.04 -4.74
N LYS A 38 15.01 16.01 -6.00
CA LYS A 38 16.28 15.37 -6.41
C LYS A 38 16.35 13.85 -6.15
N SER A 39 15.21 13.18 -6.07
CA SER A 39 15.15 11.73 -5.95
C SER A 39 14.06 11.19 -6.88
N ASP A 40 13.94 9.87 -6.92
CA ASP A 40 13.10 9.12 -7.84
C ASP A 40 11.63 9.45 -7.61
N SER A 41 10.83 9.36 -8.67
CA SER A 41 9.38 9.49 -8.58
C SER A 41 8.72 8.17 -8.93
N SER A 42 7.63 7.85 -8.26
CA SER A 42 6.99 6.55 -8.39
C SER A 42 5.49 6.63 -8.13
N TRP A 43 4.81 5.58 -8.57
CA TRP A 43 3.43 5.29 -8.21
C TRP A 43 3.32 3.91 -7.61
N GLN A 44 2.43 3.75 -6.65
CA GLN A 44 2.00 2.45 -6.15
C GLN A 44 0.49 2.32 -6.31
N PHE A 45 0.03 1.15 -6.72
CA PHE A 45 -1.39 0.86 -6.91
C PHE A 45 -1.84 -0.28 -6.02
N GLY A 46 -2.96 -0.03 -5.34
CA GLY A 46 -3.58 -0.99 -4.45
C GLY A 46 -5.00 -1.32 -4.87
N PHE A 47 -5.42 -2.53 -4.54
CA PHE A 47 -6.75 -3.04 -4.80
C PHE A 47 -7.27 -3.69 -3.53
N ASN A 48 -8.44 -3.23 -3.06
CA ASN A 48 -9.05 -3.64 -1.79
C ASN A 48 -8.09 -3.51 -0.58
N GLY A 49 -7.36 -2.40 -0.46
CA GLY A 49 -6.50 -2.10 0.69
C GLY A 49 -5.09 -2.71 0.66
N ARG A 50 -4.80 -3.60 -0.30
CA ARG A 50 -3.45 -4.17 -0.49
C ARG A 50 -2.77 -3.51 -1.68
N MET A 51 -1.51 -3.11 -1.53
CA MET A 51 -0.67 -2.59 -2.63
C MET A 51 -0.13 -3.75 -3.46
N TRP A 52 -0.30 -3.70 -4.77
CA TRP A 52 0.01 -4.80 -5.69
C TRP A 52 1.04 -4.44 -6.74
N LEU A 53 1.05 -3.18 -7.20
CA LEU A 53 1.95 -2.73 -8.25
C LEU A 53 2.73 -1.49 -7.86
N HIS A 54 3.96 -1.44 -8.37
CA HIS A 54 4.84 -0.29 -8.31
C HIS A 54 5.24 0.12 -9.73
N PHE A 55 5.03 1.38 -10.08
CA PHE A 55 5.56 1.99 -11.29
C PHE A 55 6.73 2.91 -10.93
N ASP A 56 7.90 2.59 -11.48
CA ASP A 56 9.10 3.41 -11.43
C ASP A 56 9.06 4.40 -12.58
N SER A 57 8.90 5.70 -12.27
CA SER A 57 8.70 6.70 -13.31
C SER A 57 9.97 7.01 -14.09
N ASP A 58 11.14 6.91 -13.45
CA ASP A 58 12.43 7.26 -14.03
C ASP A 58 12.78 6.31 -15.18
N ASN A 59 12.59 5.01 -14.96
CA ASN A 59 12.86 3.98 -15.97
C ASN A 59 11.59 3.51 -16.70
N ARG A 60 10.42 4.01 -16.30
CA ARG A 60 9.09 3.60 -16.80
C ARG A 60 8.84 2.11 -16.66
N ARG A 61 9.23 1.53 -15.53
CA ARG A 61 9.16 0.09 -15.29
C ARG A 61 8.07 -0.25 -14.28
N TRP A 62 7.29 -1.27 -14.60
CA TRP A 62 6.31 -1.84 -13.70
C TRP A 62 6.90 -3.02 -12.93
N ARG A 63 6.61 -3.10 -11.64
CA ARG A 63 7.02 -4.19 -10.75
C ARG A 63 5.82 -4.67 -9.95
N GLU A 64 5.73 -5.99 -9.83
CA GLU A 64 4.83 -6.66 -8.90
C GLU A 64 5.36 -6.52 -7.48
N MET A 65 4.49 -6.19 -6.52
CA MET A 65 4.84 -6.13 -5.11
C MET A 65 4.55 -7.44 -4.38
N HIS A 66 3.63 -8.25 -4.89
CA HIS A 66 3.23 -9.52 -4.30
C HIS A 66 2.94 -10.56 -5.39
N SER A 67 3.07 -11.84 -5.05
CA SER A 67 2.63 -12.91 -5.95
C SER A 67 1.13 -12.78 -6.25
N GLY A 68 0.75 -12.91 -7.52
CA GLY A 68 -0.66 -12.81 -7.96
C GLY A 68 -1.10 -11.41 -8.40
N SER A 69 -0.17 -10.46 -8.56
CA SER A 69 -0.44 -9.16 -9.19
C SER A 69 -0.23 -9.14 -10.70
N ASN A 70 0.15 -10.27 -11.32
CA ASN A 70 0.47 -10.36 -12.73
C ASN A 70 -0.69 -9.89 -13.61
N TRP A 71 -1.93 -10.21 -13.26
CA TRP A 71 -3.12 -9.79 -14.00
C TRP A 71 -3.23 -8.25 -14.08
N MET A 72 -2.99 -7.56 -12.96
CA MET A 72 -3.07 -6.10 -12.90
C MET A 72 -1.87 -5.47 -13.61
N LYS A 73 -0.70 -6.13 -13.55
CA LYS A 73 0.51 -5.69 -14.26
C LYS A 73 0.32 -5.77 -15.76
N GLU A 74 -0.13 -6.91 -16.28
CA GLU A 74 -0.37 -7.11 -17.71
C GLU A 74 -1.40 -6.11 -18.26
N MET A 75 -2.48 -5.84 -17.52
CA MET A 75 -3.50 -4.87 -17.93
C MET A 75 -2.94 -3.44 -18.04
N TRP A 76 -2.04 -3.03 -17.13
CA TRP A 76 -1.61 -1.63 -17.02
C TRP A 76 -0.26 -1.35 -17.73
N GLU A 77 0.63 -2.33 -17.77
CA GLU A 77 1.92 -2.22 -18.46
C GLU A 77 1.77 -2.16 -19.98
N ASN A 78 0.76 -2.85 -20.52
CA ASN A 78 0.42 -2.78 -21.94
C ASN A 78 -0.39 -1.53 -22.31
N ASP A 79 -0.88 -0.77 -21.33
CA ASP A 79 -1.57 0.49 -21.55
C ASP A 79 -0.56 1.64 -21.62
N LYS A 80 -0.25 2.04 -22.85
CA LYS A 80 0.70 3.13 -23.12
C LYS A 80 0.20 4.47 -22.59
N GLU A 81 -1.10 4.73 -22.65
CA GLU A 81 -1.69 5.99 -22.19
C GLU A 81 -1.54 6.13 -20.68
N VAL A 82 -1.85 5.07 -19.93
CA VAL A 82 -1.62 5.04 -18.48
C VAL A 82 -0.14 5.25 -18.18
N THR A 83 0.76 4.50 -18.82
CA THR A 83 2.21 4.61 -18.57
C THR A 83 2.73 6.03 -18.85
N GLU A 84 2.29 6.67 -19.94
CA GLU A 84 2.65 8.05 -20.28
C GLU A 84 2.08 9.05 -19.28
N PHE A 85 0.84 8.86 -18.86
CA PHE A 85 0.18 9.71 -17.87
C PHE A 85 0.87 9.64 -16.50
N LEU A 86 1.22 8.44 -16.03
CA LEU A 86 1.96 8.25 -14.77
C LEU A 86 3.34 8.90 -14.82
N HIS A 87 4.05 8.75 -15.94
CA HIS A 87 5.36 9.38 -16.12
C HIS A 87 5.25 10.91 -16.13
N ARG A 88 4.30 11.48 -16.91
CA ARG A 88 4.07 12.93 -16.98
C ARG A 88 3.68 13.52 -15.63
N SER A 89 2.75 12.88 -14.92
CA SER A 89 2.26 13.36 -13.63
C SER A 89 3.33 13.32 -12.53
N SER A 90 4.23 12.34 -12.56
CA SER A 90 5.27 12.17 -11.54
C SER A 90 6.50 13.06 -11.78
N ILE A 91 7.16 12.93 -12.93
CA ILE A 91 8.42 13.64 -13.22
C ILE A 91 8.16 15.07 -13.70
N GLY A 92 7.02 15.34 -14.32
CA GLY A 92 6.64 16.67 -14.80
C GLY A 92 5.86 17.46 -13.73
N ASP A 93 4.58 17.14 -13.60
CA ASP A 93 3.64 17.95 -12.81
C ASP A 93 4.00 17.97 -11.31
N CYS A 94 4.21 16.81 -10.69
CA CYS A 94 4.51 16.70 -9.26
C CYS A 94 5.86 17.34 -8.91
N ARG A 95 6.91 17.08 -9.71
CA ARG A 95 8.24 17.67 -9.48
C ARG A 95 8.21 19.20 -9.59
N THR A 96 7.52 19.72 -10.60
CA THR A 96 7.36 21.18 -10.78
C THR A 96 6.59 21.81 -9.62
N TRP A 97 5.51 21.16 -9.19
CA TRP A 97 4.74 21.59 -8.02
C TRP A 97 5.58 21.57 -6.74
N LEU A 98 6.30 20.47 -6.48
CA LEU A 98 7.14 20.32 -5.30
C LEU A 98 8.27 21.35 -5.25
N GLN A 99 8.91 21.64 -6.38
CA GLN A 99 9.95 22.68 -6.45
C GLN A 99 9.39 24.06 -6.08
N LYS A 100 8.22 24.44 -6.62
CA LYS A 100 7.56 25.70 -6.29
C LYS A 100 7.18 25.77 -4.81
N PHE A 101 6.62 24.68 -4.29
CA PHE A 101 6.25 24.56 -2.88
C PHE A 101 7.48 24.73 -1.97
N LEU A 102 8.57 24.01 -2.24
CA LEU A 102 9.79 24.09 -1.44
C LEU A 102 10.45 25.47 -1.50
N VAL A 103 10.43 26.18 -2.64
CA VAL A 103 10.97 27.55 -2.71
C VAL A 103 10.23 28.49 -1.75
N GLN A 104 8.92 28.33 -1.60
CA GLN A 104 8.10 29.19 -0.76
C GLN A 104 8.19 28.82 0.74
N TRP A 105 8.28 27.52 1.04
CA TRP A 105 8.14 27.00 2.41
C TRP A 105 9.44 26.44 3.00
N LYS A 106 10.58 26.66 2.34
CA LYS A 106 11.87 26.16 2.82
C LYS A 106 12.13 26.53 4.28
N PRO A 107 11.98 27.81 4.72
CA PRO A 107 12.28 28.20 6.09
C PRO A 107 11.45 27.46 7.14
N GLU A 108 10.19 27.17 6.84
CA GLU A 108 9.24 26.51 7.75
C GLU A 108 9.42 24.98 7.78
N LEU A 109 10.02 24.41 6.75
CA LEU A 109 10.29 22.98 6.64
C LEU A 109 11.65 22.57 7.22
N GLU A 110 12.55 23.53 7.49
CA GLU A 110 13.82 23.25 8.15
C GLU A 110 13.57 22.76 9.60
N PRO A 111 14.20 21.66 10.03
CA PRO A 111 14.00 21.12 11.37
C PRO A 111 14.37 22.16 12.44
N THR A 112 13.41 22.57 13.27
CA THR A 112 13.64 23.53 14.36
C THR A 112 14.26 22.87 15.61
N GLY A 113 14.49 21.55 15.58
CA GLY A 113 15.03 20.78 16.71
C GLY A 113 16.19 19.87 16.29
N PRO A 114 17.03 19.43 17.25
CA PRO A 114 18.08 18.47 16.98
C PRO A 114 17.48 17.18 16.38
N SER A 115 18.06 16.73 15.27
CA SER A 115 17.75 15.43 14.67
C SER A 115 18.19 14.33 15.65
N SER A 116 17.28 13.94 16.54
CA SER A 116 17.46 12.73 17.31
C SER A 116 17.39 11.58 16.31
N ALA A 117 18.55 11.03 15.95
CA ALA A 117 18.68 9.81 15.16
C ALA A 117 18.04 8.65 15.95
N ILE A 118 16.72 8.60 15.95
CA ILE A 118 15.99 7.39 16.27
C ILE A 118 16.24 6.52 15.05
N ILE A 119 17.17 5.59 15.20
CA ILE A 119 17.41 4.49 14.28
C ILE A 119 16.04 3.90 13.98
N ASP A 120 15.52 4.14 12.77
CA ASP A 120 14.36 3.48 12.21
C ASP A 120 14.75 2.04 11.87
N ARG A 121 15.05 1.26 12.92
CA ARG A 121 14.86 -0.16 12.90
C ARG A 121 13.38 -0.38 13.14
N VAL A 122 12.55 -0.06 12.13
CA VAL A 122 11.37 -0.88 11.87
C VAL A 122 11.92 -2.22 11.40
N PHE A 123 12.34 -2.97 12.41
CA PHE A 123 12.57 -4.38 12.35
C PHE A 123 11.26 -4.98 11.89
N GLN A 124 11.21 -5.37 10.63
CA GLN A 124 10.19 -6.27 10.12
C GLN A 124 10.49 -7.66 10.73
N GLU A 125 10.43 -7.77 12.06
CA GLU A 125 10.21 -9.05 12.69
C GLU A 125 8.71 -9.30 12.58
N SER A 126 8.37 -10.31 11.80
CA SER A 126 7.12 -11.01 11.98
C SER A 126 7.11 -11.58 13.41
N ALA A 127 6.61 -10.80 14.38
CA ALA A 127 6.18 -11.34 15.65
C ALA A 127 4.97 -12.24 15.36
N ALA A 128 5.24 -13.51 15.06
CA ALA A 128 4.24 -14.56 15.23
C ALA A 128 3.73 -14.39 16.66
N SER A 129 2.45 -14.03 16.81
CA SER A 129 1.81 -13.93 18.11
C SER A 129 1.84 -15.30 18.74
N THR A 130 2.86 -15.56 19.55
CA THR A 130 2.91 -16.72 20.41
C THR A 130 1.75 -16.56 21.38
N LEU A 131 0.72 -17.39 21.19
CA LEU A 131 -0.27 -17.64 22.22
C LEU A 131 0.51 -17.88 23.51
N VAL A 132 0.45 -16.91 24.43
CA VAL A 132 1.25 -16.90 25.66
C VAL A 132 1.06 -18.27 26.32
N PRO A 133 2.12 -19.04 26.62
CA PRO A 133 2.01 -20.41 27.16
C PRO A 133 1.09 -20.50 28.39
N LEU A 134 0.99 -19.40 29.14
CA LEU A 134 0.08 -19.23 30.27
C LEU A 134 -1.40 -19.31 29.90
N ALA A 135 -1.80 -18.77 28.74
CA ALA A 135 -3.17 -18.80 28.27
C ALA A 135 -3.61 -20.23 27.91
N LEU A 136 -2.71 -21.02 27.29
CA LEU A 136 -2.97 -22.44 27.00
C LEU A 136 -3.10 -23.27 28.29
N LEU A 137 -2.28 -22.99 29.30
CA LEU A 137 -2.38 -23.64 30.61
C LEU A 137 -3.72 -23.32 31.31
N TRP A 138 -4.18 -22.07 31.24
CA TRP A 138 -5.50 -21.69 31.75
C TRP A 138 -6.65 -22.36 30.99
N ILE A 139 -6.57 -22.45 29.67
CA ILE A 139 -7.59 -23.14 28.87
C ILE A 139 -7.66 -24.63 29.23
N LEU A 140 -6.51 -25.32 29.34
CA LEU A 140 -6.46 -26.74 29.72
C LEU A 140 -7.02 -27.00 31.12
N THR A 141 -6.68 -26.15 32.09
CA THR A 141 -7.18 -26.30 33.46
C THR A 141 -8.70 -26.11 33.53
N CYS A 142 -9.26 -25.17 32.78
CA CYS A 142 -10.72 -25.01 32.65
C CYS A 142 -11.40 -26.28 32.10
N PHE A 143 -10.85 -26.90 31.06
CA PHE A 143 -11.41 -28.12 30.48
C PHE A 143 -11.39 -29.31 31.45
N ILE A 144 -10.29 -29.49 32.19
CA ILE A 144 -10.17 -30.56 33.20
C ILE A 144 -11.18 -30.34 34.32
N HIS A 145 -11.35 -29.09 34.77
CA HIS A 145 -12.30 -28.76 35.84
C HIS A 145 -13.75 -29.01 35.41
N LEU A 146 -14.11 -28.59 34.19
CA LEU A 146 -15.43 -28.83 33.62
C LEU A 146 -15.71 -30.34 33.47
N GLY A 147 -14.73 -31.11 33.00
CA GLY A 147 -14.85 -32.57 32.87
C GLY A 147 -15.03 -33.28 34.22
N LEU A 148 -14.29 -32.87 35.26
CA LEU A 148 -14.43 -33.43 36.60
C LEU A 148 -15.79 -33.09 37.23
N GLN A 149 -16.28 -31.87 37.00
CA GLN A 149 -17.59 -31.46 37.51
C GLN A 149 -18.70 -32.29 36.86
N ILE A 150 -18.65 -32.48 35.54
CA ILE A 150 -19.60 -33.33 34.80
C ILE A 150 -19.57 -34.77 35.33
N PHE A 151 -18.38 -35.34 35.57
CA PHE A 151 -18.22 -36.71 36.07
C PHE A 151 -18.73 -36.93 37.50
N LEU A 152 -18.72 -35.90 38.36
CA LEU A 152 -19.19 -36.01 39.75
C LEU A 152 -20.69 -35.74 39.91
N THR A 153 -21.31 -35.09 38.93
CA THR A 153 -22.76 -34.77 38.93
C THR A 153 -23.61 -35.66 38.00
N GLY A 154 -23.00 -36.57 37.25
CA GLY A 154 -23.67 -37.58 36.43
C GLY A 154 -23.44 -38.97 36.99
#